data_AF-A0A921H0A3-F1
#
_entry.id   AF-A0A921H0A3-F1
#
_cell.length_a   1.000
_cell.length_b   1.000
_cell.length_c   1.000
_cell.angle_alpha   90.00
_cell.angle_beta   90.00
_cell.angle_gamma   90.00
#
_symmetry.space_group_name_H-M   'P 1'
#
loop_
_entity.id
_entity.type
_entity.pdbx_description
1 polymer ?
#
loop_
_entity_poly.entity_id
_entity_poly.type
_entity_poly.pdbx_seq_one_letter_code
_entity_poly.pdbx_strand_id
1 'polypeptide(L)'
;MYKQEKMLEIVNKLNTAMVTTNSDFRGSVEFGIMRDNSYMISFVHIDNRYENEINFMMIFEHHTEEEMDNFLLLALDVINYNRLIEEEN
;
A
#
# COMPACT_ATOMS: atom_id res chain seq x y z
N MET A 1 0.64 -8.39 19.56
CA MET A 1 -0.66 -8.92 19.09
C MET A 1 -1.42 -7.86 18.28
N TYR A 2 -1.60 -6.63 18.80
CA TYR A 2 -2.35 -5.56 18.13
C TYR A 2 -1.82 -5.12 16.75
N LYS A 3 -0.48 -5.08 16.57
CA LYS A 3 0.12 -4.58 15.33
C LYS A 3 -0.09 -5.50 14.11
N GLN A 4 -0.01 -6.81 14.29
CA GLN A 4 -0.25 -7.77 13.19
C GLN A 4 -1.69 -7.68 12.68
N GLU A 5 -2.67 -7.58 13.59
CA GLU A 5 -4.09 -7.44 13.25
C GLU A 5 -4.33 -6.15 12.45
N LYS A 6 -3.75 -5.03 12.87
CA LYS A 6 -3.81 -3.76 12.14
C LYS A 6 -3.21 -3.87 10.74
N MET A 7 -2.05 -4.52 10.59
CA MET A 7 -1.43 -4.68 9.28
C MET A 7 -2.25 -5.58 8.34
N LEU A 8 -2.86 -6.64 8.88
CA LEU A 8 -3.82 -7.46 8.13
C LEU A 8 -5.06 -6.65 7.70
N GLU A 9 -5.57 -5.76 8.56
CA GLU A 9 -6.64 -4.84 8.21
C GLU A 9 -6.25 -3.91 7.05
N ILE A 10 -5.04 -3.34 7.10
CA ILE A 10 -4.51 -2.48 6.03
C ILE A 10 -4.41 -3.26 4.71
N VAL A 11 -3.82 -4.46 4.71
CA VAL A 11 -3.72 -5.33 3.53
C VAL A 11 -5.09 -5.63 2.94
N ASN A 12 -6.07 -5.95 3.78
CA ASN A 12 -7.43 -6.26 3.33
C ASN A 12 -8.11 -5.02 2.72
N LYS A 13 -7.94 -3.83 3.31
CA LYS A 13 -8.48 -2.58 2.77
C LYS A 13 -7.88 -2.25 1.41
N LEU A 14 -6.55 -2.33 1.29
CA LEU A 14 -5.87 -2.05 0.03
C LEU A 14 -6.22 -3.07 -1.06
N ASN A 15 -6.23 -4.38 -0.75
CA ASN A 15 -6.66 -5.39 -1.71
C ASN A 15 -8.12 -5.18 -2.15
N THR A 16 -9.01 -4.81 -1.22
CA THR A 16 -10.41 -4.49 -1.56
C THR A 16 -10.47 -3.31 -2.52
N ALA A 17 -9.77 -2.22 -2.22
CA ALA A 17 -9.72 -1.04 -3.07
C ALA A 17 -9.20 -1.37 -4.48
N MET A 18 -8.11 -2.15 -4.57
CA MET A 18 -7.54 -2.59 -5.85
C MET A 18 -8.55 -3.38 -6.71
N VAL A 19 -9.41 -4.19 -6.08
CA VAL A 19 -10.42 -4.98 -6.82
C VAL A 19 -11.64 -4.14 -7.20
N THR A 20 -12.03 -3.17 -6.35
CA THR A 20 -13.26 -2.40 -6.55
C THR A 20 -13.09 -1.17 -7.44
N THR A 21 -11.88 -0.65 -7.59
CA THR A 21 -11.62 0.52 -8.42
C THR A 21 -11.55 0.13 -9.89
N ASN A 22 -12.43 0.71 -10.70
CA ASN A 22 -12.53 0.44 -12.13
C ASN A 22 -11.53 1.29 -12.92
N SER A 23 -10.23 1.01 -12.76
CA SER A 23 -9.15 1.69 -13.49
C SER A 23 -8.21 0.71 -14.18
N ASP A 24 -7.68 1.10 -15.33
CA ASP A 24 -6.71 0.33 -16.12
C ASP A 24 -5.31 0.43 -15.50
N PHE A 25 -5.14 -0.09 -14.29
CA PHE A 25 -3.84 -0.22 -13.61
C PHE A 25 -3.46 -1.70 -13.44
N ARG A 26 -2.20 -1.92 -13.08
CA ARG A 26 -1.67 -3.22 -12.63
C ARG A 26 -1.01 -3.02 -11.28
N GLY A 27 -1.10 -4.00 -10.39
CA GLY A 27 -0.45 -3.88 -9.10
C GLY A 27 -0.71 -5.05 -8.17
N SER A 28 -0.12 -4.99 -6.99
CA SER A 28 -0.28 -6.01 -5.96
C SER A 28 -0.14 -5.40 -4.56
N VAL A 29 -0.76 -6.07 -3.59
CA VAL A 29 -0.59 -5.81 -2.17
C VAL A 29 -0.24 -7.14 -1.49
N GLU A 30 0.94 -7.20 -0.88
CA GLU A 30 1.48 -8.43 -0.31
C GLU A 30 1.76 -8.24 1.18
N PHE A 31 1.28 -9.19 2.00
CA PHE A 31 1.65 -9.28 3.42
C PHE A 31 2.75 -10.31 3.58
N GLY A 32 3.87 -9.92 4.19
CA GLY A 32 5.08 -10.74 4.29
C GLY A 32 5.69 -10.73 5.69
N ILE A 33 6.63 -11.64 5.89
CA ILE A 33 7.47 -11.73 7.09
C ILE A 33 8.92 -11.51 6.67
N MET A 34 9.59 -10.58 7.35
CA MET A 34 11.00 -10.25 7.14
C MET A 34 11.94 -11.23 7.86
N ARG A 35 13.25 -11.15 7.58
CA ARG A 35 14.26 -12.06 8.16
C ARG A 35 14.37 -11.96 9.69
N ASP A 36 13.99 -10.82 10.26
CA ASP A 36 13.96 -10.57 11.70
C ASP A 36 12.64 -11.00 12.36
N ASN A 37 11.78 -11.73 11.64
CA ASN A 37 10.42 -12.11 12.01
C ASN A 37 9.44 -10.93 12.18
N SER A 38 9.80 -9.71 11.75
CA SER A 38 8.84 -8.60 11.69
C SER A 38 7.91 -8.73 10.48
N TYR A 39 6.69 -8.20 10.61
CA TYR A 39 5.73 -8.15 9.50
C TYR A 39 5.97 -6.93 8.59
N MET A 40 5.67 -7.10 7.30
CA MET A 40 5.66 -6.00 6.32
C MET A 40 4.48 -6.11 5.35
N ILE A 41 4.09 -4.97 4.78
CA ILE A 41 3.18 -4.86 3.65
C ILE A 41 3.95 -4.24 2.49
N SER A 42 3.91 -4.87 1.33
CA SER A 42 4.40 -4.31 0.07
C SER A 42 3.22 -3.88 -0.78
N PHE A 43 3.22 -2.61 -1.22
CA PHE A 43 2.23 -2.05 -2.13
C PHE A 43 2.92 -1.66 -3.43
N VAL A 44 2.43 -2.20 -4.55
CA VAL A 44 2.88 -1.89 -5.91
C VAL A 44 1.66 -1.48 -6.72
N HIS A 45 1.72 -0.32 -7.36
CA HIS A 45 0.68 0.16 -8.27
C HIS A 45 1.32 0.81 -9.50
N ILE A 46 0.91 0.35 -10.68
CA ILE A 46 1.45 0.73 -11.99
C ILE A 46 0.27 1.21 -12.83
N ASP A 47 0.27 2.49 -13.16
CA ASP A 47 -0.74 3.09 -14.01
C ASP A 47 -0.20 3.27 -15.43
N ASN A 48 -0.94 2.76 -16.42
CA ASN A 48 -0.55 2.82 -17.83
C ASN A 48 -0.52 4.26 -18.38
N ARG A 49 -1.18 5.23 -17.71
CA ARG A 49 -1.24 6.63 -18.14
C ARG A 49 0.09 7.37 -17.98
N TYR A 50 0.96 6.91 -17.08
CA TYR A 50 2.25 7.54 -16.78
C TYR A 50 3.41 6.65 -17.27
N GLU A 51 3.34 6.12 -18.49
CA GLU A 51 4.42 5.32 -19.11
C GLU A 51 4.89 4.09 -18.27
N ASN A 52 4.03 3.55 -17.42
CA ASN A 52 4.34 2.48 -16.43
C ASN A 52 5.21 2.93 -15.25
N GLU A 53 5.13 4.18 -14.83
CA GLU A 53 5.67 4.58 -13.53
C GLU A 53 5.07 3.72 -12.40
N ILE A 54 5.94 3.37 -11.45
CA ILE A 54 5.64 2.41 -10.38
C ILE A 54 5.53 3.18 -9.07
N ASN A 55 4.34 3.23 -8.51
CA ASN A 55 4.15 3.57 -7.10
C ASN A 55 4.54 2.36 -6.26
N PHE A 56 5.54 2.54 -5.41
CA PHE A 56 6.00 1.52 -4.49
C PHE A 56 6.03 2.05 -3.06
N MET A 57 5.49 1.28 -2.13
CA MET A 57 5.49 1.62 -0.71
C MET A 57 5.64 0.37 0.14
N MET A 58 6.35 0.52 1.27
CA MET A 58 6.45 -0.51 2.30
C MET A 58 5.91 0.02 3.63
N ILE A 59 5.10 -0.79 4.30
CA ILE A 59 4.61 -0.53 5.66
C ILE A 59 5.19 -1.61 6.57
N PHE A 60 5.93 -1.21 7.61
CA PHE A 60 6.58 -2.14 8.54
C PHE A 60 5.89 -2.19 9.90
N GLU A 61 5.98 -3.32 10.59
CA GLU A 61 5.44 -3.50 11.94
C GLU A 61 6.02 -2.50 12.97
N HIS A 62 7.24 -2.02 12.75
CA HIS A 62 7.86 -1.07 13.66
C HIS A 62 7.35 0.37 13.50
N HIS A 63 6.62 0.69 12.42
CA HIS A 63 5.92 1.97 12.30
C HIS A 63 4.90 2.16 13.45
N THR A 64 4.66 3.42 13.78
CA THR A 64 3.57 3.86 14.65
C THR A 64 2.22 3.66 13.96
N GLU A 65 1.13 3.66 14.73
CA GLU A 65 -0.22 3.55 14.15
C GLU A 65 -0.55 4.73 13.24
N GLU A 66 -0.13 5.94 13.62
CA GLU A 66 -0.30 7.15 12.82
C GLU A 66 0.43 7.04 11.48
N GLU A 67 1.69 6.59 11.47
CA GLU A 67 2.44 6.36 10.23
C GLU A 67 1.75 5.31 9.35
N MET A 68 1.32 4.19 9.94
CA MET A 68 0.60 3.14 9.20
C MET A 68 -0.71 3.64 8.58
N ASP A 69 -1.46 4.49 9.30
CA ASP A 69 -2.69 5.10 8.79
C ASP A 69 -2.41 6.12 7.69
N ASN A 70 -1.34 6.92 7.81
CA ASN A 70 -0.92 7.85 6.75
C ASN A 70 -0.51 7.09 5.48
N PHE A 71 0.24 6.00 5.60
CA PHE A 71 0.58 5.14 4.46
C PHE A 71 -0.65 4.51 3.81
N LEU A 72 -1.61 4.03 4.61
CA LEU A 72 -2.89 3.52 4.11
C LEU A 72 -3.64 4.59 3.31
N LEU A 73 -3.76 5.81 3.85
CA LEU A 73 -4.45 6.91 3.16
C LEU A 73 -3.78 7.26 1.84
N LEU A 74 -2.44 7.36 1.84
CA LEU A 74 -1.67 7.65 0.62
C LEU A 74 -1.85 6.56 -0.44
N ALA A 75 -1.78 5.28 -0.06
CA ALA A 75 -1.99 4.17 -0.98
C ALA A 75 -3.44 4.13 -1.51
N LEU A 76 -4.44 4.45 -0.68
CA LEU A 76 -5.83 4.57 -1.13
C LEU A 76 -6.03 5.73 -2.12
N ASP A 77 -5.37 6.86 -1.90
CA ASP A 77 -5.42 8.00 -2.83
C ASP A 77 -4.79 7.66 -4.18
N VAL A 78 -3.67 6.93 -4.17
CA VAL A 78 -3.05 6.39 -5.38
C VAL A 78 -4.03 5.52 -6.14
N ILE A 79 -4.70 4.57 -5.49
CA ILE A 79 -5.65 3.66 -6.14
C ILE A 79 -6.88 4.43 -6.67
N ASN A 80 -7.52 5.24 -5.82
CA ASN A 80 -8.81 5.85 -6.13
C ASN A 80 -8.73 6.96 -7.16
N TYR A 81 -7.63 7.72 -7.16
CA TYR A 81 -7.44 8.86 -8.06
C TYR A 81 -6.38 8.60 -9.12
N ASN A 82 -5.80 7.40 -9.13
CA ASN A 82 -4.73 7.00 -10.05
C ASN A 82 -3.61 8.07 -10.05
N ARG A 83 -3.11 8.42 -8.87
CA ARG A 83 -2.06 9.44 -8.70
C ARG A 83 -0.70 8.80 -8.53
N LEU A 84 0.34 9.53 -8.90
CA LEU A 84 1.71 9.18 -8.55
C LEU A 84 1.95 9.57 -7.08
N ILE A 85 2.74 8.77 -6.38
CA ILE A 85 3.32 9.18 -5.11
C ILE A 85 4.36 10.24 -5.46
N GLU A 86 4.03 11.50 -5.28
CA GLU A 86 5.00 12.58 -5.37
C GLU A 86 5.93 12.45 -4.15
N GLU A 87 7.25 12.37 -4.37
CA GLU A 87 8.20 12.65 -3.29
C GLU A 87 7.91 14.10 -2.85
N GLU A 88 7.36 14.29 -1.65
CA GLU A 88 7.34 15.62 -1.04
C GLU A 88 8.81 16.09 -0.95
N ASN A 89 9.18 17.05 -1.82
CA ASN A 89 10.47 17.73 -1.76
C ASN A 89 10.61 18.58 -0.50
#